data_AF-A0A7W9WFZ3-F1
#
_entry.id   AF-A0A7W9WFZ3-F1
#
_cell.length_a   1.000
_cell.length_b   1.000
_cell.length_c   1.000
_cell.angle_alpha   90.00
_cell.angle_beta   90.00
_cell.angle_gamma   90.00
#
_symmetry.space_group_name_H-M   'P 1'
#
loop_
_entity.id
_entity.type
_entity.pdbx_description
1 polymer ?
#
loop_
_entity_poly.entity_id
_entity_poly.type
_entity_poly.pdbx_seq_one_letter_code
_entity_poly.pdbx_strand_id
1 'polypeptide(L)' 'MRKDQENSGEAGGTPAEKAMATGLSAGLSLGTAIGIALGMTVFDNLALGLALGLGFGTAIGAGVGIGAGRGRS' A
#
# COMPACT_ATOMS: atom_id res chain seq x y z
N MET A 1 -27.02 -28.33 1.47
CA MET A 1 -26.58 -26.99 1.00
C MET A 1 -25.43 -26.56 1.90
N ARG A 2 -24.18 -26.84 1.50
CA ARG A 2 -22.98 -26.41 2.25
C ARG A 2 -22.61 -25.04 1.72
N LYS A 3 -22.95 -24.03 2.52
CA LYS A 3 -22.58 -22.64 2.36
C LYS A 3 -21.06 -22.49 2.43
N ASP A 4 -20.54 -21.76 1.46
CA ASP A 4 -19.47 -20.77 1.59
C ASP A 4 -18.23 -21.17 2.40
N GLN A 5 -17.15 -21.55 1.72
CA GLN A 5 -15.83 -20.94 1.97
C GLN A 5 -14.95 -21.20 0.74
N GLU A 6 -15.30 -20.50 -0.33
CA GLU A 6 -14.47 -20.39 -1.53
C GLU A 6 -13.21 -19.59 -1.20
N ASN A 7 -12.08 -20.07 -1.72
CA ASN A 7 -10.84 -19.31 -1.91
C ASN A 7 -9.96 -19.06 -0.68
N SER A 8 -9.45 -20.15 -0.09
CA SER A 8 -8.14 -20.12 0.58
C SER A 8 -7.05 -20.01 -0.48
N GLY A 9 -6.93 -18.83 -1.09
CA GLY A 9 -5.77 -18.45 -1.88
C GLY A 9 -4.56 -18.33 -0.95
N GLU A 10 -4.00 -19.47 -0.57
CA GLU A 10 -2.62 -19.57 -0.11
C GLU A 10 -1.72 -19.27 -1.32
N ALA A 11 -1.62 -17.99 -1.66
CA ALA A 11 -0.42 -17.47 -2.28
C ALA A 11 0.70 -17.78 -1.28
N GLY A 12 1.52 -18.79 -1.61
CA GLY A 12 2.63 -19.30 -0.79
C GLY A 12 3.77 -18.32 -0.58
N GLY A 13 3.46 -17.07 -0.21
CA GLY A 13 4.42 -16.08 0.25
C GLY A 13 4.53 -16.12 1.76
N THR A 14 5.73 -15.86 2.28
CA THR A 14 5.93 -15.81 3.73
C THR A 14 5.04 -14.74 4.38
N PRO A 15 4.72 -14.84 5.69
CA PRO A 15 3.95 -13.80 6.38
C PRO A 15 4.55 -12.39 6.23
N ALA A 16 5.86 -12.31 6.00
CA ALA A 16 6.57 -11.08 5.70
C ALA A 16 6.20 -10.51 4.31
N GLU A 17 6.09 -11.34 3.28
CA GLU A 17 5.64 -10.90 1.94
C GLU A 17 4.21 -10.38 1.95
N LYS A 18 3.29 -11.05 2.67
CA LYS A 18 1.93 -10.53 2.83
C LYS A 18 1.91 -9.18 3.55
N ALA A 19 2.66 -9.07 4.65
CA ALA A 19 2.76 -7.80 5.39
C ALA A 19 3.35 -6.68 4.50
N MET A 20 4.35 -7.01 3.69
CA MET A 20 4.95 -6.07 2.75
C MET A 20 3.99 -5.65 1.64
N ALA A 21 3.26 -6.61 1.06
CA ALA A 21 2.25 -6.35 0.04
C ALA A 21 1.10 -5.49 0.56
N THR A 22 0.60 -5.79 1.77
CA THR A 22 -0.45 -4.99 2.41
C THR A 22 0.05 -3.58 2.76
N GLY A 23 1.27 -3.47 3.30
CA GLY A 23 1.89 -2.18 3.59
C GLY A 23 2.03 -1.32 2.34
N LEU A 24 2.62 -1.87 1.27
CA LEU A 24 2.77 -1.18 -0.01
C LEU A 24 1.42 -0.81 -0.63
N SER A 25 0.44 -1.71 -0.63
CA SER A 25 -0.90 -1.43 -1.17
C SER A 25 -1.59 -0.29 -0.43
N ALA A 26 -1.57 -0.32 0.91
CA ALA A 26 -2.14 0.75 1.72
C ALA A 26 -1.40 2.07 1.55
N GLY A 27 -0.07 2.04 1.54
CA GLY A 27 0.78 3.21 1.35
C GLY A 27 0.57 3.86 -0.03
N LEU A 28 0.57 3.06 -1.10
CA LEU A 28 0.31 3.54 -2.46
C LEU A 28 -1.10 4.11 -2.61
N SER A 29 -2.12 3.47 -2.04
CA SER A 29 -3.49 3.97 -2.09
C SER A 29 -3.61 5.33 -1.42
N LEU A 30 -3.09 5.45 -0.19
CA LEU A 30 -3.09 6.70 0.57
C LEU A 30 -2.27 7.79 -0.13
N GLY A 31 -1.06 7.45 -0.55
CA GLY A 31 -0.15 8.35 -1.24
C GLY A 31 -0.73 8.85 -2.56
N THR A 32 -1.37 7.99 -3.34
CA THR A 32 -2.04 8.37 -4.59
C THR A 32 -3.21 9.32 -4.32
N ALA A 33 -4.06 9.02 -3.33
CA ALA A 33 -5.18 9.88 -2.97
C ALA A 33 -4.72 11.29 -2.54
N ILE A 34 -3.72 11.35 -1.65
CA ILE A 34 -3.13 12.62 -1.20
C ILE A 34 -2.45 13.34 -2.37
N GLY A 35 -1.70 12.61 -3.20
CA GLY A 35 -0.99 13.16 -4.35
C GLY A 35 -1.93 13.77 -5.39
N ILE A 36 -3.05 13.12 -5.69
CA ILE A 36 -4.08 13.67 -6.59
C ILE A 36 -4.69 14.94 -5.98
N ALA A 37 -5.05 14.90 -4.69
CA ALA A 37 -5.62 16.06 -4.01
C ALA A 37 -4.65 17.26 -4.01
N LEU A 38 -3.39 17.05 -3.61
CA LEU A 38 -2.39 18.12 -3.62
C LEU A 38 -2.06 18.59 -5.04
N GLY A 39 -1.94 17.67 -5.99
CA GLY A 39 -1.66 17.97 -7.39
C GLY A 39 -2.73 18.86 -8.02
N MET A 40 -4.01 18.54 -7.79
CA MET A 40 -5.13 19.29 -8.34
C MET A 40 -5.45 20.56 -7.56
N THR A 41 -5.29 20.57 -6.24
CA THR A 41 -5.73 21.70 -5.39
C THR A 41 -4.62 22.70 -5.08
N VAL A 42 -3.36 22.26 -5.04
CA VAL A 42 -2.23 23.11 -4.63
C VAL A 42 -1.34 23.46 -5.81
N PHE A 43 -0.98 22.47 -6.63
CA PHE A 43 0.02 22.64 -7.69
C PHE A 43 -0.58 22.88 -9.08
N ASP A 44 -1.90 22.70 -9.25
CA ASP A 44 -2.57 22.65 -10.57
C ASP A 44 -1.82 21.74 -11.56
N ASN A 45 -1.17 20.71 -11.02
CA ASN A 45 -0.30 19.80 -11.75
C ASN A 45 -0.41 18.40 -11.17
N LEU A 46 -1.24 17.58 -11.83
CA LEU A 46 -1.44 16.19 -11.46
C LEU A 46 -0.12 15.39 -11.47
N ALA A 47 0.78 15.69 -12.40
CA ALA A 47 2.06 15.00 -12.50
C ALA A 47 2.93 15.20 -11.26
N LEU A 48 3.05 16.43 -10.76
CA LEU A 48 3.80 16.74 -9.55
C LEU A 48 3.13 16.14 -8.31
N GLY A 49 1.81 16.26 -8.22
CA GLY A 49 1.03 15.68 -7.12
C GLY A 49 1.19 14.16 -7.05
N LEU A 50 1.06 13.45 -8.17
CA LEU A 50 1.25 12.00 -8.24
C LEU A 50 2.70 11.60 -7.94
N ALA A 51 3.70 12.33 -8.44
CA ALA A 51 5.11 12.02 -8.16
C ALA A 51 5.39 12.09 -6.65
N LEU A 52 4.92 13.14 -5.97
CA LEU A 52 5.05 13.28 -4.52
C LEU A 52 4.23 12.21 -3.78
N GLY A 53 2.97 12.03 -4.17
CA GLY A 53 2.05 11.07 -3.56
C GLY A 53 2.55 9.64 -3.63
N LEU A 54 3.04 9.21 -4.80
CA LEU A 54 3.63 7.89 -4.98
C LEU A 54 4.94 7.74 -4.20
N GLY A 55 5.80 8.77 -4.18
CA GLY A 55 7.03 8.76 -3.40
C GLY A 55 6.77 8.56 -1.90
N PHE A 56 5.90 9.37 -1.31
CA PHE A 56 5.52 9.25 0.10
C PHE A 56 4.76 7.96 0.38
N GLY A 57 3.78 7.60 -0.46
CA GLY A 57 2.99 6.40 -0.31
C GLY A 57 3.83 5.12 -0.32
N THR A 58 4.80 5.04 -1.24
CA THR A 58 5.72 3.91 -1.33
C THR A 58 6.66 3.86 -0.13
N ALA A 59 7.19 5.00 0.32
CA ALA A 59 8.06 5.06 1.50
C ALA A 59 7.34 4.61 2.78
N ILE A 60 6.12 5.10 3.00
CA ILE A 60 5.28 4.73 4.15
C ILE A 60 4.91 3.25 4.05
N GLY A 61 4.43 2.80 2.89
CA GLY A 61 4.00 1.42 2.68
C GLY A 61 5.13 0.41 2.84
N ALA A 62 6.32 0.73 2.33
CA ALA A 62 7.53 -0.07 2.54
C ALA A 62 7.96 -0.09 4.01
N GLY A 63 7.93 1.06 4.70
CA GLY A 63 8.26 1.15 6.13
C GLY A 63 7.34 0.31 7.01
N VAL A 64 6.03 0.39 6.77
CA VAL A 64 5.01 -0.43 7.46
C VAL A 64 5.21 -1.92 7.16
N GLY A 65 5.45 -2.27 5.90
CA GLY A 65 5.69 -3.65 5.48
C GLY A 65 6.92 -4.28 6.15
N ILE A 66 8.01 -3.53 6.26
CA ILE A 66 9.26 -3.97 6.89
C ILE A 66 9.09 -4.06 8.42
N GLY A 67 8.42 -3.10 9.05
CA GLY A 67 8.17 -3.09 10.50
C GLY A 67 7.26 -4.24 10.96
N ALA A 68 6.20 -4.52 10.21
CA ALA A 68 5.25 -5.59 10.51
C ALA A 68 5.85 -7.01 10.31
N GLY A 69 6.83 -7.15 9.41
CA GLY A 69 7.56 -8.40 9.22
C GLY A 69 8.59 -8.71 10.31
N ARG A 70 9.17 -7.67 10.94
CA ARG A 70 10.23 -7.80 11.97
C ARG A 70 9.72 -8.06 13.39
N GLY A 71 8.47 -7.73 13.71
CA GLY A 71 7.92 -7.82 15.08
C GLY A 71 7.51 -9.22 15.54
N ARG A 72 7.80 -10.27 14.77
CA ARG A 72 7.35 -11.66 15.04
C ARG A 72 8.50 -12.66 15.26
N SER A 73 9.70 -12.19 15.63
CA SER A 73 10.81 -13.04 16.06
C SER A 73 10.72 -13.43 17.52
#